data_AF-A0A160PH85-F1
#
_entry.id   AF-A0A160PH85-F1
#
_cell.length_a   1.000
_cell.length_b   1.000
_cell.length_c   1.000
_cell.angle_alpha   90.00
_cell.angle_beta   90.00
_cell.angle_gamma   90.00
#
_symmetry.space_group_name_H-M   'P 1'
#
loop_
_entity.id
_entity.type
_entity.pdbx_description
1 polymer ?
#
loop_
_entity_poly.entity_id
_entity_poly.type
_entity_poly.pdbx_seq_one_letter_code
_entity_poly.pdbx_strand_id
1 'polypeptide(L)'
;MTALARVMPGSWRHARERIPAAGSAECLPMRTVASLLILVLTGLAVQADDATRDTTLKAARATIERQIDAFRRNDAAAAYAEAAPQVRNLFPSAETFIAMVAKGYSPVLRPRSYRFETARETAEDEIAQGMSLQDEAGLDWVALYTLQRQADGQWRITGCQLKKAPGERV
;
A
#
# COMPACT_ATOMS: atom_id res chain seq x y z
N MET A 1 44.04 -16.54 -73.70
CA MET A 1 43.50 -15.39 -74.47
C MET A 1 43.41 -14.22 -73.49
N THR A 2 44.49 -13.48 -73.21
CA THR A 2 45.10 -12.36 -73.98
C THR A 2 44.60 -11.00 -73.47
N ALA A 3 45.53 -10.05 -73.34
CA ALA A 3 45.43 -8.61 -73.06
C ALA A 3 45.28 -8.25 -71.56
N LEU A 4 46.28 -7.72 -70.83
CA LEU A 4 47.26 -6.64 -71.09
C LEU A 4 46.65 -5.34 -71.62
N ALA A 5 46.51 -4.34 -70.73
CA ALA A 5 46.59 -2.91 -71.03
C ALA A 5 47.00 -2.17 -69.73
N ARG A 6 48.24 -1.67 -69.60
CA ARG A 6 48.75 -0.35 -70.06
C ARG A 6 48.29 0.77 -69.10
N VAL A 7 49.09 1.24 -68.13
CA VAL A 7 50.26 2.16 -68.20
C VAL A 7 49.90 3.58 -68.68
N MET A 8 50.01 4.53 -67.70
CA MET A 8 50.45 5.96 -67.77
C MET A 8 49.44 7.06 -68.12
N PRO A 9 49.76 8.37 -67.92
CA PRO A 9 50.56 9.05 -66.88
C PRO A 9 49.86 10.35 -66.37
N GLY A 10 50.45 11.11 -65.43
CA GLY A 10 50.08 12.53 -65.28
C GLY A 10 50.33 13.17 -63.93
N SER A 11 51.55 13.65 -63.73
CA SER A 11 51.96 14.56 -62.66
C SER A 11 51.21 15.90 -62.76
N TRP A 12 50.60 16.40 -61.67
CA TRP A 12 50.52 17.85 -61.40
C TRP A 12 50.54 18.13 -59.89
N ARG A 13 51.19 19.23 -59.56
CA ARG A 13 51.74 19.60 -58.26
C ARG A 13 50.74 20.38 -57.41
N HIS A 14 50.90 20.22 -56.10
CA HIS A 14 50.71 21.23 -55.05
C HIS A 14 49.29 21.73 -54.77
N ALA A 15 48.70 21.19 -53.70
CA ALA A 15 47.91 21.99 -52.79
C ALA A 15 48.21 21.52 -51.36
N ARG A 16 48.80 22.42 -50.56
CA ARG A 16 49.01 22.24 -49.13
C ARG A 16 47.65 22.18 -48.47
N GLU A 17 47.31 21.06 -47.84
CA GLU A 17 46.23 21.04 -46.87
C GLU A 17 46.79 20.58 -45.54
N ARG A 18 46.71 21.54 -44.60
CA ARG A 18 47.12 21.44 -43.21
C ARG A 18 46.33 20.32 -42.56
N ILE A 19 47.02 19.47 -41.80
CA ILE A 19 46.42 18.53 -40.87
C ILE A 19 45.71 19.32 -39.76
N PRO A 20 44.45 19.01 -39.45
CA PRO A 20 44.07 18.89 -38.05
C PRO A 20 43.24 17.63 -37.83
N ALA A 21 43.80 16.66 -37.13
CA ALA A 21 43.03 15.59 -36.48
C ALA A 21 43.58 15.52 -35.06
N ALA A 22 42.91 16.15 -34.11
CA ALA A 22 41.76 15.64 -33.38
C ALA A 22 42.26 15.18 -32.01
N GLY A 23 41.63 15.73 -30.98
CA GLY A 23 42.12 15.76 -29.61
C GLY A 23 42.35 14.37 -29.03
N SER A 24 43.30 14.34 -28.11
CA SER A 24 43.51 13.31 -27.12
C SER A 24 42.17 12.85 -26.53
N ALA A 25 41.75 11.63 -26.91
CA ALA A 25 40.70 10.92 -26.21
C ALA A 25 41.25 10.52 -24.85
N GLU A 26 40.99 11.37 -23.85
CA GLU A 26 41.24 11.04 -22.45
C GLU A 26 40.25 9.94 -22.07
N CYS A 27 40.73 8.69 -22.02
CA CYS A 27 39.99 7.56 -21.48
C CYS A 27 39.58 7.87 -20.04
N LEU A 28 38.34 8.35 -19.84
CA LEU A 28 37.72 8.34 -18.53
C LEU A 28 37.81 6.90 -17.98
N PRO A 29 38.36 6.70 -16.76
CA PRO A 29 38.66 5.37 -16.27
C PRO A 29 37.37 4.56 -16.12
N MET A 30 37.30 3.40 -16.76
CA MET A 30 36.17 2.43 -16.79
C MET A 30 35.57 2.08 -15.40
N ARG A 31 36.25 2.46 -14.32
CA ARG A 31 35.84 2.32 -12.92
C ARG A 31 34.70 3.26 -12.52
N THR A 32 34.55 4.45 -13.12
CA THR A 32 33.47 5.40 -12.78
C THR A 32 32.14 5.04 -13.43
N VAL A 33 32.15 4.46 -14.63
CA VAL A 33 30.92 4.03 -15.33
C VAL A 33 30.26 2.85 -14.62
N ALA A 34 31.05 1.90 -14.10
CA ALA A 34 30.53 0.75 -13.36
C ALA A 34 29.87 1.17 -12.02
N SER A 35 30.45 2.14 -11.31
CA SER A 35 29.90 2.65 -10.05
C SER A 35 28.59 3.43 -10.23
N LEU A 36 28.41 4.12 -11.36
CA LEU A 36 27.17 4.84 -11.65
C LEU A 36 26.01 3.89 -11.99
N LEU A 37 26.30 2.76 -12.62
CA LEU A 37 25.30 1.73 -12.96
C LEU A 37 24.76 1.01 -11.73
N ILE A 38 25.59 0.78 -10.72
CA ILE A 38 25.21 0.11 -9.46
C ILE A 38 24.33 1.02 -8.58
N LEU A 39 24.51 2.35 -8.62
CA LEU A 39 23.70 3.31 -7.86
C LEU A 39 22.28 3.49 -8.45
N VAL A 40 22.10 3.28 -9.76
CA VAL A 40 20.79 3.37 -10.43
C VAL A 40 19.94 2.11 -10.18
N LEU A 41 20.56 0.94 -10.00
CA LEU A 41 19.86 -0.33 -9.77
C LEU A 41 19.33 -0.50 -8.34
N THR A 42 19.89 0.19 -7.33
CA THR A 42 19.42 0.12 -5.94
C THR A 42 18.23 1.04 -5.62
N GLY A 43 17.92 2.04 -6.46
CA GLY A 43 16.82 2.98 -6.23
C GLY A 43 15.41 2.44 -6.49
N LEU A 44 15.27 1.30 -7.16
CA LEU A 44 13.97 0.77 -7.59
C LEU A 44 13.30 -0.18 -6.57
N ALA A 45 14.02 -0.67 -5.56
CA ALA A 45 13.49 -1.66 -4.63
C ALA A 45 12.64 -1.07 -3.48
N VAL A 46 12.78 0.21 -3.16
CA VAL A 46 12.12 0.85 -2.01
C VAL A 46 10.64 1.20 -2.24
N GLN A 47 10.17 1.27 -3.49
CA GLN A 47 8.81 1.75 -3.81
C GLN A 47 7.73 0.65 -3.82
N ALA A 48 8.11 -0.63 -3.83
CA ALA A 48 7.15 -1.74 -3.92
C ALA A 48 6.43 -2.02 -2.59
N ASP A 49 7.10 -1.78 -1.47
CA ASP A 49 6.58 -2.08 -0.13
C ASP A 49 5.47 -1.10 0.28
N ASP A 50 5.62 0.20 -0.01
CA ASP A 50 4.64 1.22 0.34
C ASP A 50 3.31 1.05 -0.40
N ALA A 51 3.35 0.71 -1.69
CA ALA A 51 2.15 0.47 -2.50
C ALA A 51 1.37 -0.77 -2.03
N THR A 52 2.10 -1.83 -1.65
CA THR A 52 1.51 -3.08 -1.14
C THR A 52 0.88 -2.86 0.24
N ARG A 53 1.55 -2.09 1.11
CA ARG A 53 1.05 -1.70 2.42
C ARG A 53 -0.24 -0.88 2.32
N ASP A 54 -0.28 0.15 1.49
CA ASP A 54 -1.48 0.98 1.31
C ASP A 54 -2.68 0.15 0.81
N THR A 55 -2.44 -0.75 -0.15
CA THR A 55 -3.47 -1.67 -0.66
C THR A 55 -4.00 -2.59 0.46
N THR A 56 -3.10 -3.11 1.29
CA THR A 56 -3.45 -3.98 2.43
C THR A 56 -4.30 -3.24 3.46
N LEU A 57 -3.90 -2.03 3.85
CA LEU A 57 -4.65 -1.20 4.79
C LEU A 57 -6.03 -0.81 4.25
N LYS A 58 -6.13 -0.51 2.95
CA LYS A 58 -7.42 -0.24 2.29
C LYS A 58 -8.36 -1.45 2.35
N ALA A 59 -7.86 -2.66 2.10
CA ALA A 59 -8.67 -3.88 2.18
C ALA A 59 -9.17 -4.16 3.62
N ALA A 60 -8.32 -3.92 4.62
CA ALA A 60 -8.71 -4.03 6.03
C ALA A 60 -9.79 -3.00 6.41
N ARG A 61 -9.62 -1.73 6.02
CA ARG A 61 -10.61 -0.66 6.23
C ARG A 61 -11.95 -0.98 5.57
N ALA A 62 -11.92 -1.44 4.33
CA ALA A 62 -13.13 -1.84 3.61
C ALA A 62 -13.94 -2.93 4.35
N THR A 63 -13.27 -3.81 5.10
CA THR A 63 -13.94 -4.82 5.92
C THR A 63 -14.71 -4.21 7.10
N ILE A 64 -14.13 -3.20 7.75
CA ILE A 64 -14.80 -2.45 8.83
C ILE A 64 -15.97 -1.64 8.25
N GLU A 65 -15.79 -0.99 7.11
CA GLU A 65 -16.84 -0.23 6.44
C GLU A 65 -18.04 -1.10 6.08
N ARG A 66 -17.81 -2.29 5.50
CA ARG A 66 -18.88 -3.25 5.20
C ARG A 66 -19.66 -3.65 6.46
N GLN A 67 -18.98 -3.85 7.59
CA GLN A 67 -19.65 -4.14 8.86
C GLN A 67 -20.48 -2.97 9.36
N ILE A 68 -19.94 -1.74 9.36
CA ILE A 68 -20.66 -0.53 9.77
C ILE A 68 -21.88 -0.28 8.87
N ASP A 69 -21.75 -0.47 7.57
CA ASP A 69 -22.85 -0.32 6.63
C ASP A 69 -23.93 -1.40 6.82
N ALA A 70 -23.54 -2.62 7.16
CA ALA A 70 -24.48 -3.66 7.54
C ALA A 70 -25.24 -3.28 8.82
N PHE A 71 -24.57 -2.74 9.84
CA PHE A 71 -25.24 -2.21 11.03
C PHE A 71 -26.24 -1.10 10.70
N ARG A 72 -25.88 -0.14 9.83
CA ARG A 72 -26.78 0.93 9.38
C ARG A 72 -28.05 0.41 8.70
N ARG A 73 -27.93 -0.68 7.94
CA ARG A 73 -29.08 -1.36 7.30
C ARG A 73 -29.83 -2.30 8.23
N ASN A 74 -29.43 -2.40 9.50
CA ASN A 74 -29.93 -3.38 10.48
C ASN A 74 -29.76 -4.85 10.01
N ASP A 75 -28.72 -5.11 9.21
CA ASP A 75 -28.39 -6.41 8.66
C ASP A 75 -27.35 -7.12 9.54
N ALA A 76 -27.85 -7.77 10.59
CA ALA A 76 -27.00 -8.49 11.55
C ALA A 76 -26.22 -9.64 10.90
N ALA A 77 -26.80 -10.30 9.88
CA ALA A 77 -26.17 -11.42 9.19
C ALA A 77 -24.97 -10.95 8.38
N ALA A 78 -25.09 -9.87 7.61
CA ALA A 78 -23.98 -9.31 6.86
C ALA A 78 -22.89 -8.74 7.79
N ALA A 79 -23.27 -8.09 8.90
CA ALA A 79 -22.29 -7.58 9.86
C ALA A 79 -21.51 -8.71 10.54
N TYR A 80 -22.20 -9.80 10.90
CA TYR A 80 -21.61 -11.01 11.46
C TYR A 80 -20.74 -11.76 10.44
N ALA A 81 -21.05 -11.66 9.15
CA ALA A 81 -20.24 -12.25 8.09
C ALA A 81 -18.81 -11.66 8.01
N GLU A 82 -18.59 -10.42 8.47
CA GLU A 82 -17.26 -9.82 8.53
C GLU A 82 -16.42 -10.29 9.74
N ALA A 83 -17.04 -10.98 10.70
CA ALA A 83 -16.37 -11.48 11.89
C ALA A 83 -15.49 -12.72 11.59
N ALA A 84 -14.33 -12.79 12.23
CA ALA A 84 -13.40 -13.91 12.13
C ALA A 84 -13.96 -15.17 12.81
N PRO A 85 -13.49 -16.38 12.44
CA PRO A 85 -13.99 -17.65 13.00
C PRO A 85 -13.96 -17.69 14.53
N GLN A 86 -12.91 -17.15 15.15
CA GLN A 86 -12.81 -17.05 16.61
C GLN A 86 -13.94 -16.23 17.27
N VAL A 87 -14.36 -15.12 16.66
CA VAL A 87 -15.50 -14.33 17.14
C VAL A 87 -16.80 -15.10 16.93
N ARG A 88 -16.94 -15.80 15.80
CA ARG A 88 -18.10 -16.64 15.50
C ARG A 88 -18.25 -17.82 16.46
N ASN A 89 -17.13 -18.39 16.92
CA ASN A 89 -17.13 -19.45 17.93
C ASN A 89 -17.63 -18.95 19.30
N LEU A 90 -17.37 -17.68 19.64
CA LEU A 90 -17.86 -17.05 20.87
C LEU A 90 -19.34 -16.64 20.77
N PHE A 91 -19.80 -16.27 19.58
CA PHE A 91 -21.17 -15.85 19.31
C PHE A 91 -21.77 -16.71 18.20
N PRO A 92 -22.39 -17.86 18.52
CA PRO A 92 -22.77 -18.88 17.54
C PRO A 92 -23.84 -18.44 16.53
N SER A 93 -24.52 -17.31 16.76
CA SER A 93 -25.54 -16.78 15.86
C SER A 93 -25.41 -15.27 15.68
N ALA A 94 -25.90 -14.77 14.55
CA ALA A 94 -25.97 -13.35 14.26
C ALA A 94 -26.87 -12.61 15.28
N GLU A 95 -27.94 -13.24 15.78
CA GLU A 95 -28.78 -12.63 16.84
C GLU A 95 -28.00 -12.46 18.15
N THR A 96 -27.22 -13.47 18.54
CA THR A 96 -26.42 -13.40 19.77
C THR A 96 -25.33 -12.34 19.66
N PHE A 97 -24.66 -12.28 18.51
CA PHE A 97 -23.66 -11.26 18.20
C PHE A 97 -24.25 -9.85 18.28
N ILE A 98 -25.36 -9.59 17.56
CA ILE A 98 -25.93 -8.24 17.52
C ILE A 98 -26.50 -7.81 18.86
N ALA A 99 -27.06 -8.75 19.65
CA ALA A 99 -27.54 -8.46 21.00
C ALA A 99 -26.41 -8.03 21.95
N MET A 100 -25.21 -8.59 21.81
CA MET A 100 -24.03 -8.16 22.57
C MET A 100 -23.53 -6.80 22.08
N VAL A 101 -23.40 -6.62 20.75
CA VAL A 101 -22.94 -5.35 20.14
C VAL A 101 -23.85 -4.18 20.55
N ALA A 102 -25.17 -4.37 20.51
CA ALA A 102 -26.12 -3.33 20.88
C ALA A 102 -25.98 -2.88 22.35
N LYS A 103 -25.52 -3.76 23.26
CA LYS A 103 -25.34 -3.43 24.68
C LYS A 103 -24.03 -2.71 24.96
N GLY A 104 -22.93 -3.14 24.34
CA GLY A 104 -21.57 -2.66 24.68
C GLY A 104 -20.95 -1.68 23.68
N TYR A 105 -21.50 -1.63 22.46
CA TYR A 105 -20.85 -1.02 21.30
C TYR A 105 -21.81 -0.14 20.48
N SER A 106 -22.83 0.44 21.12
CA SER A 106 -23.81 1.32 20.45
C SER A 106 -23.17 2.43 19.60
N PRO A 107 -22.06 3.10 20.01
CA PRO A 107 -21.38 4.09 19.17
C PRO A 107 -20.85 3.56 17.83
N VAL A 108 -20.55 2.26 17.75
CA VAL A 108 -20.13 1.57 16.52
C VAL A 108 -21.34 1.10 15.70
N LEU A 109 -22.44 0.74 16.38
CA LEU A 109 -23.67 0.29 15.73
C LEU A 109 -24.32 1.41 14.90
N ARG A 110 -24.34 2.64 15.43
CA ARG A 110 -24.91 3.83 14.76
C ARG A 110 -24.04 5.07 14.97
N PRO A 111 -22.84 5.14 14.36
CA PRO A 111 -22.01 6.32 14.43
C PRO A 111 -22.64 7.45 13.61
N ARG A 112 -22.76 8.64 14.20
CA ARG A 112 -23.12 9.87 13.48
C ARG A 112 -22.03 10.23 12.47
N SER A 113 -20.77 10.09 12.89
CA SER A 113 -19.60 10.21 12.02
C SER A 113 -18.47 9.32 12.53
N TYR A 114 -17.54 8.95 11.65
CA TYR A 114 -16.31 8.27 12.03
C TYR A 114 -15.16 8.70 11.12
N ARG A 115 -13.93 8.54 11.60
CA ARG A 115 -12.70 8.65 10.81
C ARG A 115 -11.74 7.52 11.16
N PHE A 116 -11.05 7.02 10.15
CA PHE A 116 -9.94 6.11 10.35
C PHE A 116 -8.71 6.89 10.82
N GLU A 117 -8.11 6.40 11.89
CA GLU A 117 -6.84 6.89 12.40
C GLU A 117 -5.69 6.04 11.84
N THR A 118 -4.47 6.29 12.34
CA THR A 118 -3.30 5.49 12.01
C THR A 118 -3.54 4.01 12.31
N ALA A 119 -3.30 3.17 11.31
CA ALA A 119 -3.29 1.72 11.46
C ALA A 119 -1.88 1.25 11.82
N ARG A 120 -1.79 0.12 12.51
CA ARG A 120 -0.53 -0.58 12.80
C ARG A 120 -0.67 -2.03 12.38
N GLU A 121 0.28 -2.52 11.61
CA GLU A 121 0.46 -3.96 11.44
C GLU A 121 1.09 -4.51 12.72
N THR A 122 0.44 -5.50 13.32
CA THR A 122 0.90 -6.11 14.58
C THR A 122 1.65 -7.42 14.35
N ALA A 123 1.40 -8.07 13.20
CA ALA A 123 2.10 -9.24 12.70
C ALA A 123 1.92 -9.35 11.18
N GLU A 124 2.62 -10.29 10.55
CA GLU A 124 2.31 -10.75 9.21
C GLU A 124 0.87 -11.30 9.25
N ASP A 125 -0.07 -10.59 8.63
CA ASP A 125 -1.50 -10.87 8.57
C ASP A 125 -2.37 -10.39 9.74
N GLU A 126 -1.85 -9.49 10.57
CA GLU A 126 -2.64 -8.83 11.61
C GLU A 126 -2.55 -7.30 11.56
N ILE A 127 -3.70 -6.64 11.64
CA ILE A 127 -3.82 -5.19 11.63
C ILE A 127 -4.63 -4.72 12.83
N ALA A 128 -4.10 -3.72 13.53
CA ALA A 128 -4.81 -2.89 14.48
C ALA A 128 -5.19 -1.55 13.82
N GLN A 129 -6.48 -1.32 13.60
CA GLN A 129 -7.01 -0.10 12.98
C GLN A 129 -7.70 0.77 14.04
N GLY A 130 -7.10 1.91 14.36
CA GLY A 130 -7.72 2.93 15.21
C GLY A 130 -8.81 3.71 14.48
N MET A 131 -9.85 4.13 15.18
CA MET A 131 -10.92 4.96 14.65
C MET A 131 -11.41 5.95 15.71
N SER A 132 -11.71 7.16 15.28
CA SER A 132 -12.48 8.12 16.06
C SER A 132 -13.94 8.09 15.59
N LEU A 133 -14.89 8.07 16.52
CA LEU A 133 -16.33 8.04 16.23
C LEU A 133 -17.04 9.09 17.07
N GLN A 134 -18.14 9.62 16.54
CA GLN A 134 -19.10 10.39 17.30
C GLN A 134 -20.43 9.65 17.32
N ASP A 135 -21.00 9.45 18.52
CA ASP A 135 -22.32 8.84 18.66
C ASP A 135 -23.46 9.83 18.34
N GLU A 136 -24.70 9.33 18.38
CA GLU A 136 -25.90 10.15 18.12
C GLU A 136 -26.10 11.27 19.16
N ALA A 137 -25.54 11.11 20.37
CA ALA A 137 -25.58 12.12 21.43
C ALA A 137 -24.45 13.17 21.31
N GLY A 138 -23.57 13.04 20.31
CA GLY A 138 -22.43 13.93 20.10
C GLY A 138 -21.25 13.67 21.03
N LEU A 139 -21.19 12.50 21.69
CA LEU A 139 -20.02 12.10 22.47
C LEU A 139 -18.98 11.47 21.55
N ASP A 140 -17.72 11.84 21.76
CA ASP A 140 -16.61 11.30 21.01
C ASP A 140 -16.07 10.01 21.65
N TRP A 141 -15.74 9.06 20.81
CA TRP A 141 -15.26 7.72 21.14
C TRP A 141 -14.05 7.37 20.30
N VAL A 142 -13.21 6.50 20.84
CA VAL A 142 -12.12 5.85 20.13
C VAL A 142 -12.40 4.36 20.08
N ALA A 143 -12.40 3.79 18.88
CA ALA A 143 -12.43 2.35 18.67
C ALA A 143 -11.06 1.86 18.20
N LEU A 144 -10.68 0.68 18.67
CA LEU A 144 -9.55 -0.08 18.15
C LEU A 144 -10.07 -1.40 17.61
N TYR A 145 -10.07 -1.53 16.29
CA TYR A 145 -10.37 -2.78 15.60
C TYR A 145 -9.10 -3.61 15.45
N THR A 146 -9.24 -4.91 15.64
CA THR A 146 -8.21 -5.88 15.26
C THR A 146 -8.76 -6.74 14.12
N LEU A 147 -7.93 -6.95 13.10
CA LEU A 147 -8.27 -7.73 11.91
C LEU A 147 -7.15 -8.73 11.65
N GLN A 148 -7.55 -9.87 11.08
CA GLN A 148 -6.63 -10.89 10.64
C GLN A 148 -6.97 -11.34 9.22
N ARG A 149 -5.94 -11.49 8.37
CA ARG A 149 -6.12 -12.08 7.04
C ARG A 149 -6.28 -13.58 7.21
N GLN A 150 -7.37 -14.12 6.66
CA GLN A 150 -7.67 -15.54 6.74
C GLN A 150 -6.95 -16.30 5.63
N ALA A 151 -6.98 -17.64 5.68
CA ALA A 151 -6.37 -18.49 4.67
C ALA A 151 -6.96 -18.30 3.26
N ASP A 152 -8.19 -17.77 3.16
CA ASP A 152 -8.83 -17.40 1.89
C ASP A 152 -8.41 -16.01 1.35
N GLY A 153 -7.47 -15.35 2.05
CA GLY A 153 -6.97 -14.02 1.72
C GLY A 153 -7.88 -12.87 2.16
N GLN A 154 -9.06 -13.15 2.73
CA GLN A 154 -9.99 -12.12 3.18
C GLN A 154 -9.59 -11.60 4.57
N TRP A 155 -9.71 -10.29 4.76
CA TRP A 155 -9.64 -9.70 6.10
C TRP A 155 -10.92 -9.98 6.87
N ARG A 156 -10.78 -10.38 8.13
CA ARG A 156 -11.90 -10.56 9.06
C ARG A 156 -11.62 -9.87 10.39
N ILE A 157 -12.67 -9.35 11.02
CA ILE A 157 -12.58 -8.65 12.29
C ILE A 157 -12.45 -9.66 13.42
N THR A 158 -11.34 -9.59 14.15
CA THR A 158 -11.06 -10.45 15.30
C THR A 158 -11.47 -9.81 16.62
N GLY A 159 -11.66 -8.50 16.65
CA GLY A 159 -12.09 -7.79 17.84
C GLY A 159 -12.34 -6.30 17.62
N CYS A 160 -13.03 -5.69 18.58
CA CYS A 160 -13.22 -4.25 18.69
C CYS A 160 -13.17 -3.85 20.17
N GLN A 161 -12.35 -2.87 20.49
CA GLN A 161 -12.33 -2.21 21.80
C GLN A 161 -12.87 -0.80 21.64
N LEU A 162 -13.69 -0.35 22.58
CA LEU A 162 -14.33 0.96 22.52
C LEU A 162 -14.09 1.72 23.82
N LYS A 163 -13.64 2.96 23.72
CA LYS A 163 -13.39 3.85 24.88
C LYS A 163 -13.93 5.24 24.57
N LYS A 164 -14.43 5.94 25.59
CA LYS A 164 -14.75 7.36 25.45
C LYS A 164 -13.47 8.13 25.17
N ALA A 165 -13.52 9.10 24.25
CA ALA A 165 -12.39 9.98 24.04
C ALA A 165 -12.15 10.81 25.32
N PRO A 166 -10.89 11.17 25.65
CA PRO A 166 -10.61 12.16 26.68
C PRO A 166 -11.41 13.42 26.38
N GLY A 167 -12.19 13.89 27.34
CA GLY A 167 -13.07 15.03 27.14
C GLY A 167 -12.26 16.31 26.99
N GLU A 168 -11.92 16.69 25.78
CA GLU A 168 -11.46 18.05 25.48
C GLU A 168 -12.64 18.81 24.90
N ARG A 169 -13.50 19.31 25.80
CA ARG A 169 -14.37 20.44 25.45
C ARG A 169 -13.50 21.69 25.56
N VAL A 170 -13.14 22.27 24.43
CA VAL A 170 -12.59 23.63 24.33
C VAL A 170 -13.63 24.64 24.81
#